data_AF-A0A015JB80-F1
#
_entry.id   AF-A0A015JB80-F1
#
_cell.length_a   1.000
_cell.length_b   1.000
_cell.length_c   1.000
_cell.angle_alpha   90.00
_cell.angle_beta   90.00
_cell.angle_gamma   90.00
#
_symmetry.space_group_name_H-M   'P 1'
#
loop_
_entity.id
_entity.type
_entity.pdbx_description
1 polymer ?
#
loop_
_entity_poly.entity_id
_entity_poly.type
_entity_poly.pdbx_seq_one_letter_code
_entity_poly.pdbx_strand_id
1 'polypeptide(L)'
;MRDIIFKINEIFISLLAFRYNERQELEYNKIDLTAINSEILRQTEFGCNLPPPNVVILEPSGSPNDDNEILRAMEMYRRDFSLEENDFLDICADEAIFRRLIKMPQ
;
A
#
# COMPACT_ATOMS: atom_id res chain seq x y z
N MET A 1 5.57 6.81 8.51
CA MET A 1 6.30 5.53 8.31
C MET A 1 7.17 5.15 9.51
N ARG A 2 8.00 6.05 10.07
CA ARG A 2 8.80 5.74 11.29
C ARG A 2 7.96 5.31 12.49
N ASP A 3 6.83 5.97 12.73
CA ASP A 3 5.97 5.66 13.90
C ASP A 3 5.37 4.26 13.86
N ILE A 4 5.09 3.74 12.65
CA ILE A 4 4.58 2.38 12.46
C ILE A 4 5.67 1.34 12.78
N ILE A 5 6.91 1.61 12.35
CA ILE A 5 8.05 0.73 12.65
C ILE A 5 8.28 0.66 14.17
N PHE A 6 8.21 1.81 14.87
CA PHE A 6 8.31 1.84 16.33
C PHE A 6 7.20 1.03 17.00
N LYS A 7 5.94 1.20 16.59
CA LYS A 7 4.81 0.43 17.13
C LYS A 7 4.98 -1.08 16.93
N ILE A 8 5.38 -1.50 15.73
CA ILE A 8 5.60 -2.92 15.44
C ILE A 8 6.73 -3.47 16.33
N ASN A 9 7.84 -2.75 16.47
CA ASN A 9 8.93 -3.18 17.35
C ASN A 9 8.49 -3.33 18.81
N GLU A 10 7.70 -2.40 19.34
CA GLU A 10 7.16 -2.50 20.71
C GLU A 10 6.28 -3.74 20.90
N ILE A 11 5.47 -4.10 19.91
CA ILE A 11 4.66 -5.33 19.92
C ILE A 11 5.56 -6.56 20.01
N PHE A 12 6.63 -6.62 19.20
CA PHE A 12 7.58 -7.73 19.23
C PHE A 12 8.29 -7.83 20.57
N ILE A 13 8.78 -6.71 21.12
CA ILE A 13 9.45 -6.68 22.42
C ILE A 13 8.50 -7.17 23.52
N SER A 14 7.25 -6.69 23.53
CA SER A 14 6.25 -7.07 24.53
C SER A 14 5.85 -8.54 24.47
N LEU A 15 5.62 -9.09 23.27
CA LEU A 15 5.14 -10.47 23.12
C LEU A 15 6.25 -11.50 23.32
N LEU A 16 7.46 -11.19 22.84
CA LEU A 16 8.62 -12.08 22.99
C LEU A 16 9.19 -12.03 24.41
N ALA A 17 8.99 -10.94 25.15
CA ALA A 17 9.38 -10.80 26.55
C ALA A 17 10.82 -11.27 26.81
N PHE A 18 11.75 -10.74 26.01
CA PHE A 18 13.17 -11.09 26.09
C PHE A 18 13.72 -10.88 27.49
N ARG A 19 14.46 -11.86 27.99
CA ARG A 19 15.16 -11.80 29.28
C ARG A 19 16.43 -12.62 29.23
N TYR A 20 17.41 -12.24 30.04
CA TYR A 20 18.57 -13.08 30.28
C TYR A 20 18.32 -13.94 31.51
N ASN A 21 18.64 -15.22 31.41
CA ASN A 21 18.61 -16.11 32.57
C ASN A 21 19.87 -15.95 33.43
N GLU A 22 19.95 -16.69 34.53
CA GLU A 22 21.09 -16.67 35.46
C GLU A 22 22.42 -17.07 34.80
N ARG A 23 22.37 -17.76 33.65
CA ARG A 23 23.53 -18.17 32.85
C ARG A 23 23.91 -17.18 31.75
N GLN A 24 23.26 -16.00 31.72
CA GLN A 24 23.40 -15.00 30.66
C GLN A 24 22.97 -15.48 29.28
N GLU A 25 22.11 -16.50 29.22
CA GLU A 25 21.52 -16.96 27.97
C GLU A 25 20.23 -16.19 27.70
N LEU A 26 19.99 -15.83 26.44
CA LEU A 26 18.79 -15.11 26.03
C LEU A 26 17.60 -16.08 25.99
N GLU A 27 16.57 -15.78 26.78
CA GLU A 27 15.28 -16.43 26.76
C GLU A 27 14.22 -15.50 26.19
N TYR A 28 13.26 -16.08 25.47
CA TYR A 28 12.10 -15.37 24.94
C TYR A 28 10.93 -16.35 24.79
N ASN A 29 9.72 -15.82 24.80
CA ASN A 29 8.51 -16.59 24.55
C ASN A 29 8.49 -17.15 23.14
N LYS A 30 7.85 -18.31 22.96
CA LYS A 30 7.64 -18.89 21.63
C LYS A 30 6.93 -17.87 20.73
N ILE A 31 7.41 -17.74 19.50
CA ILE A 31 6.78 -16.88 18.49
C ILE A 31 5.38 -17.43 18.18
N ASP A 32 4.37 -16.63 18.51
CA ASP A 32 2.97 -16.85 18.11
C ASP A 32 2.59 -15.80 17.07
N LEU A 33 2.63 -16.22 15.80
CA LEU A 33 2.30 -15.35 14.67
C LEU A 33 0.85 -14.86 14.71
N THR A 34 -0.07 -15.65 15.27
CA THR A 34 -1.48 -15.27 15.39
C THR A 34 -1.65 -14.16 16.43
N ALA A 35 -0.98 -14.28 17.57
CA ALA A 35 -0.97 -13.23 18.59
C ALA A 35 -0.32 -11.94 18.08
N ILE A 36 0.85 -12.04 17.42
CA ILE A 36 1.54 -10.89 16.82
C ILE A 36 0.65 -10.19 15.80
N ASN A 37 0.05 -10.94 14.87
CA ASN A 37 -0.80 -10.36 13.84
C ASN A 37 -2.04 -9.67 14.44
N SER A 38 -2.65 -10.30 15.46
CA SER A 38 -3.81 -9.72 16.15
C SER A 38 -3.46 -8.41 16.85
N GLU A 39 -2.30 -8.33 17.48
CA GLU A 39 -1.86 -7.14 18.19
C GLU A 39 -1.45 -6.01 17.23
N ILE A 40 -0.82 -6.35 16.09
CA ILE A 40 -0.56 -5.38 15.01
C ILE A 40 -1.87 -4.78 14.53
N LEU A 41 -2.86 -5.62 14.16
CA LEU A 41 -4.17 -5.18 13.68
C LEU A 41 -4.94 -4.34 14.73
N ARG A 42 -4.73 -4.61 16.03
CA ARG A 42 -5.35 -3.83 17.11
C ARG A 42 -4.75 -2.43 17.24
N GLN A 43 -3.47 -2.27 16.95
CA GLN A 43 -2.72 -1.02 17.14
C GLN A 43 -2.52 -0.20 15.87
N THR A 44 -2.78 -0.79 14.70
CA THR A 44 -2.81 -0.10 13.41
C THR A 44 -4.25 0.19 13.04
N GLU A 45 -4.55 1.45 12.69
CA GLU A 45 -5.80 1.73 11.99
C GLU A 45 -5.74 1.02 10.64
N PHE A 46 -6.58 -0.01 10.48
CA PHE A 46 -6.66 -0.75 9.24
C PHE A 46 -7.68 -0.07 8.34
N GLY A 47 -7.19 0.55 7.27
CA GLY A 47 -8.02 1.23 6.29
C GLY A 47 -7.26 2.36 5.60
N CYS A 48 -7.63 2.65 4.37
CA CYS A 48 -7.34 3.96 3.81
C CYS A 48 -8.17 4.97 4.60
N ASN A 49 -7.53 5.80 5.42
CA ASN A 49 -8.14 7.01 5.98
C ASN A 49 -8.42 8.08 4.91
N LEU A 50 -8.14 7.75 3.64
CA LEU A 50 -8.57 8.54 2.51
C LEU A 50 -10.09 8.38 2.37
N PRO A 51 -10.82 9.48 2.12
CA PRO A 51 -12.22 9.37 1.73
C PRO A 51 -12.35 8.38 0.56
N PRO A 52 -13.51 7.70 0.42
CA PRO A 52 -13.74 6.80 -0.70
C PRO A 52 -13.30 7.50 -1.99
N PRO A 53 -12.40 6.88 -2.78
CA PRO A 53 -11.96 7.52 -4.00
C PRO A 53 -13.19 7.82 -4.85
N ASN A 54 -13.24 9.00 -5.45
CA ASN A 54 -14.16 9.25 -6.56
C ASN A 54 -13.67 8.38 -7.73
N VAL A 55 -14.06 7.11 -7.73
CA VAL A 55 -13.68 6.16 -8.76
C VAL A 55 -14.47 6.51 -10.01
N VAL A 56 -13.83 7.24 -10.91
CA VAL A 56 -14.32 7.42 -12.27
C VAL A 56 -13.64 6.36 -13.13
N ILE A 57 -14.40 5.36 -13.57
CA ILE A 57 -13.93 4.40 -14.58
C ILE A 57 -14.07 5.13 -15.91
N LEU A 58 -12.94 5.50 -16.48
CA LEU A 58 -12.87 6.35 -17.65
C LEU A 58 -12.69 5.51 -18.91
N GLU A 59 -13.15 6.04 -20.03
CA GLU A 59 -13.06 5.38 -21.33
C GLU A 59 -11.59 5.05 -21.64
N PRO A 60 -11.27 3.80 -22.04
CA PRO A 60 -9.90 3.45 -22.36
C PRO A 60 -9.43 4.26 -23.57
N SER A 61 -8.42 5.12 -23.38
CA SER A 61 -7.66 5.67 -24.51
C SER A 61 -6.67 4.59 -24.95
N GLY A 62 -6.96 3.98 -26.10
CA GLY A 62 -6.04 3.06 -26.76
C GLY A 62 -5.45 1.98 -25.83
N SER A 63 -4.19 1.63 -26.07
CA SER A 63 -3.48 0.67 -25.24
C SER A 63 -2.88 1.37 -24.03
N PRO A 64 -3.10 0.88 -22.80
CA PRO A 64 -2.51 1.48 -21.60
C PRO A 64 -0.98 1.33 -21.53
N ASN A 65 -0.37 0.61 -22.47
CA ASN A 65 1.08 0.42 -22.56
C ASN A 65 1.80 1.40 -23.51
N ASP A 66 1.07 2.32 -24.14
CA ASP A 66 1.62 3.33 -25.03
C ASP A 66 1.73 4.65 -24.28
N ASP A 67 2.94 5.19 -24.17
CA ASP A 67 3.21 6.47 -23.51
C ASP A 67 2.39 7.63 -24.09
N ASN A 68 2.08 7.59 -25.39
CA ASN A 68 1.25 8.61 -26.03
C ASN A 68 -0.20 8.52 -25.57
N GLU A 69 -0.72 7.31 -25.40
CA GLU A 69 -2.08 7.09 -24.91
C GLU A 69 -2.16 7.41 -23.41
N ILE A 70 -1.11 7.15 -22.63
CA ILE A 70 -1.02 7.60 -21.23
C ILE A 70 -1.07 9.13 -21.17
N LEU A 71 -0.25 9.83 -21.97
CA LEU A 71 -0.25 11.29 -22.03
C LEU A 71 -1.63 11.84 -22.42
N ARG A 72 -2.29 11.22 -23.41
CA ARG A 72 -3.63 11.61 -23.85
C ARG A 72 -4.67 11.43 -22.75
N ALA A 73 -4.64 10.30 -22.02
CA ALA A 73 -5.50 10.08 -20.86
C ALA A 73 -5.26 11.15 -19.78
N MET A 74 -3.99 11.46 -19.49
CA MET A 74 -3.61 12.51 -18.53
C MET A 74 -4.19 13.87 -18.91
N GLU A 75 -4.09 14.26 -20.19
CA GLU A 75 -4.66 15.53 -20.67
C GLU A 75 -6.18 15.57 -20.58
N MET A 76 -6.86 14.46 -20.90
CA MET A 76 -8.31 14.34 -20.73
C MET A 76 -8.71 14.52 -19.26
N TYR A 77 -8.04 13.82 -18.34
CA TYR A 77 -8.35 13.92 -16.91
C TYR A 77 -8.03 15.28 -16.33
N ARG A 78 -6.94 15.90 -16.77
CA ARG A 78 -6.62 17.28 -16.40
C ARG A 78 -7.78 18.23 -16.74
N ARG A 79 -8.43 18.05 -17.90
CA ARG A 79 -9.59 18.86 -18.32
C ARG A 79 -10.84 18.52 -17.52
N ASP A 80 -11.16 17.24 -17.37
CA ASP A 80 -12.39 16.80 -16.68
C ASP A 80 -12.41 17.23 -15.21
N PHE A 81 -11.26 17.19 -14.54
CA PHE A 81 -11.10 17.64 -13.16
C PHE A 81 -10.76 19.13 -13.03
N SER A 82 -10.65 19.87 -14.16
CA SER A 82 -10.30 21.30 -14.18
C SER A 82 -9.01 21.63 -13.41
N LEU A 83 -7.99 20.77 -13.55
CA LEU A 83 -6.72 20.89 -12.81
C LEU A 83 -5.87 22.04 -13.36
N GLU A 84 -5.40 22.90 -12.45
CA GLU A 84 -4.44 23.95 -12.75
C GLU A 84 -3.02 23.40 -12.99
N GLU A 85 -2.09 24.24 -13.44
CA GLU A 85 -0.72 23.82 -13.78
C GLU A 85 0.07 23.26 -12.57
N ASN A 86 -0.31 23.66 -11.36
CA ASN A 86 0.33 23.21 -10.12
C ASN A 86 -0.48 22.13 -9.36
N ASP A 87 -1.60 21.69 -9.93
CA ASP A 87 -2.42 20.64 -9.32
C ASP A 87 -1.83 19.27 -9.62
N PHE A 88 -2.03 18.34 -8.68
CA PHE A 88 -1.49 16.99 -8.75
C PHE A 88 -2.56 16.01 -9.24
N LEU A 89 -2.18 15.17 -10.20
CA LEU A 89 -2.95 14.01 -10.62
C LEU A 89 -2.16 12.75 -10.26
N ASP A 90 -2.56 12.08 -9.17
CA ASP A 90 -1.96 10.80 -8.78
C ASP A 90 -2.55 9.67 -9.63
N ILE A 91 -1.70 9.03 -10.43
CA ILE A 91 -2.08 7.92 -11.30
C ILE A 91 -1.51 6.64 -10.71
N CYS A 92 -2.39 5.77 -10.23
CA CYS A 92 -2.03 4.42 -9.78
C CYS A 92 -2.59 3.40 -10.76
N ALA A 93 -1.72 2.67 -11.45
CA ALA A 93 -2.09 1.52 -12.25
C ALA A 93 -1.79 0.23 -11.47
N ASP A 94 -2.74 -0.70 -11.44
CA ASP A 94 -2.49 -2.04 -10.90
C ASP A 94 -1.62 -2.81 -11.91
N GLU A 95 -0.36 -3.03 -11.55
CA GLU A 95 0.60 -3.79 -12.35
C GLU A 95 0.09 -5.21 -12.68
N ALA A 96 -0.70 -5.82 -11.80
CA ALA A 96 -1.29 -7.14 -12.04
C ALA A 96 -2.39 -7.10 -13.12
N ILE A 97 -3.13 -6.00 -13.24
CA ILE A 97 -4.06 -5.76 -14.36
C ILE A 97 -3.28 -5.55 -15.65
N PHE A 98 -2.23 -4.72 -15.61
CA PHE A 98 -1.38 -4.44 -16.76
C PHE A 98 -0.73 -5.70 -17.35
N ARG A 99 -0.18 -6.57 -16.48
CA ARG A 99 0.41 -7.86 -16.89
C ARG A 99 -0.61 -8.86 -17.45
N ARG A 100 -1.88 -8.79 -17.05
CA ARG A 100 -2.96 -9.62 -17.63
C ARG A 100 -3.32 -9.17 -19.04
N LEU A 101 -3.34 -7.85 -19.28
CA LEU A 101 -3.64 -7.28 -20.61
C LEU A 101 -2.54 -7.62 -21.63
N ILE A 102 -1.26 -7.64 -21.22
CA ILE A 102 -0.13 -8.00 -22.09
C ILE A 102 -0.16 -9.47 -22.55
N LYS A 103 -0.85 -10.36 -21.81
CA LYS A 103 -0.89 -11.80 -22.13
C LYS A 103 -2.01 -12.21 -23.08
N MET A 104 -2.85 -11.30 -23.56
CA MET A 104 -3.78 -11.59 -24.65
C MET A 104 -2.99 -11.56 -25.97
N PRO A 105 -2.77 -12.69 -26.66
CA PRO A 105 -2.17 -12.66 -27.99
C PRO A 105 -3.15 -11.96 -28.94
N GLN A 106 -2.64 -11.06 -29.78
CA GLN A 106 -3.36 -10.64 -30.99
C GLN A 106 -3.36 -11.76 -32.02
#